data_AF-A0A2I0NKC3-F1
#
_entry.id   AF-A0A2I0NKC3-F1
#
_cell.length_a   1.000
_cell.length_b   1.000
_cell.length_c   1.000
_cell.angle_alpha   90.00
_cell.angle_beta   90.00
_cell.angle_gamma   90.00
#
_symmetry.space_group_name_H-M   'P 1'
#
loop_
_entity.id
_entity.type
_entity.pdbx_description
1 polymer ?
#
loop_
_entity_poly.entity_id
_entity_poly.type
_entity_poly.pdbx_seq_one_letter_code
_entity_poly.pdbx_strand_id
1 'polypeptide(L)'
;MNENIKISRKDKQLFDMLQAELTLKTGKKMTQHDLFSKIIEFTRSRKENFFGDISSLPLSENKIKRIKSLQCDWEVITKEKDIDTTLYGVGK
;
A
#
# COMPACT_ATOMS: atom_id res chain seq x y z
N MET A 1 4.73 -29.97 -1.64
CA MET A 1 3.91 -29.99 -0.41
C MET A 1 2.61 -29.26 -0.70
N ASN A 2 1.49 -29.74 -0.19
CA ASN A 2 0.19 -29.10 -0.40
C ASN A 2 -0.35 -28.67 0.97
N GLU A 3 -0.56 -27.38 1.16
CA GLU A 3 -1.11 -26.82 2.41
C GLU A 3 -2.53 -26.32 2.15
N ASN A 4 -3.46 -26.67 3.05
CA ASN A 4 -4.86 -26.26 2.95
C ASN A 4 -5.11 -25.03 3.82
N ILE A 5 -5.48 -23.92 3.17
CA ILE A 5 -5.84 -22.68 3.85
C ILE A 5 -7.37 -22.58 3.93
N LYS A 6 -7.89 -22.28 5.12
CA LYS A 6 -9.32 -22.00 5.29
C LYS A 6 -9.62 -20.59 4.78
N ILE A 7 -10.50 -20.51 3.80
CA ILE A 7 -10.98 -19.26 3.21
C ILE A 7 -12.50 -19.15 3.40
N SER A 8 -12.99 -17.94 3.62
CA SER A 8 -14.43 -17.70 3.72
C SER A 8 -15.09 -17.90 2.34
N ARG A 9 -16.41 -18.13 2.33
CA ARG A 9 -17.16 -18.30 1.07
C ARG A 9 -17.10 -17.04 0.20
N LYS A 10 -17.10 -15.85 0.81
CA LYS A 10 -17.02 -14.56 0.11
C LYS A 10 -15.65 -14.40 -0.57
N ASP A 11 -14.58 -14.72 0.15
CA ASP A 11 -13.22 -14.59 -0.38
C ASP A 11 -12.98 -15.59 -1.51
N LYS A 12 -13.52 -16.81 -1.39
CA LYS A 12 -13.44 -17.81 -2.45
C LYS A 12 -14.12 -17.33 -3.74
N GLN A 13 -15.30 -16.73 -3.65
CA GLN A 13 -15.99 -16.15 -4.82
C GLN A 13 -15.17 -15.04 -5.47
N LEU A 14 -14.58 -14.15 -4.67
CA LEU A 14 -13.73 -13.08 -5.17
C LEU A 14 -12.49 -13.65 -5.90
N PHE A 15 -11.89 -14.69 -5.33
CA PHE A 15 -10.72 -15.36 -5.88
C PHE A 15 -11.04 -16.04 -7.24
N ASP A 16 -12.18 -16.73 -7.33
CA ASP A 16 -12.65 -17.34 -8.58
C ASP A 16 -12.92 -16.28 -9.66
N MET A 17 -13.47 -15.13 -9.27
CA MET A 17 -13.70 -14.01 -10.18
C MET A 17 -12.38 -13.44 -10.73
N LEU A 18 -11.38 -13.24 -9.86
CA LEU A 18 -10.05 -12.77 -10.27
C LEU A 18 -9.36 -13.75 -11.22
N GLN A 19 -9.50 -15.05 -10.97
CA GLN A 19 -8.97 -16.08 -11.88
C GLN A 19 -9.63 -16.02 -13.25
N ALA A 20 -10.96 -15.87 -13.30
CA ALA A 20 -11.70 -15.73 -14.56
C ALA A 20 -11.28 -14.47 -15.32
N GLU A 21 -11.19 -13.33 -14.65
CA GLU A 21 -10.77 -12.06 -15.25
C GLU A 21 -9.35 -12.16 -15.85
N LEU A 22 -8.40 -12.74 -15.12
CA LEU A 22 -7.03 -12.94 -15.61
C LEU A 22 -6.97 -13.93 -16.78
N THR A 23 -7.79 -14.97 -16.75
CA THR A 23 -7.90 -15.94 -17.85
C THR A 23 -8.44 -15.26 -19.10
N LEU A 24 -9.47 -14.42 -18.96
CA LEU A 24 -10.04 -13.64 -20.07
C LEU A 24 -9.04 -12.63 -20.65
N LYS A 25 -8.34 -11.89 -19.80
CA LYS A 25 -7.34 -10.88 -20.24
C LYS A 25 -6.11 -11.51 -20.89
N THR A 26 -5.63 -12.63 -20.36
CA THR A 26 -4.37 -13.23 -20.79
C THR A 26 -4.57 -14.29 -21.89
N GLY A 27 -5.81 -14.79 -22.05
CA GLY A 27 -6.13 -15.90 -22.96
C GLY A 27 -5.52 -17.25 -22.55
N LYS A 28 -4.85 -17.31 -21.39
CA LYS A 28 -4.19 -18.51 -20.85
C LYS A 28 -4.97 -19.02 -19.67
N LYS A 29 -5.18 -20.34 -19.64
CA LYS A 29 -5.81 -21.03 -18.50
C LYS A 29 -4.88 -20.90 -17.28
N MET A 30 -5.31 -20.13 -16.30
CA MET A 30 -4.63 -19.99 -15.00
C MET A 30 -5.30 -20.95 -14.00
N THR A 31 -4.52 -21.67 -13.18
CA THR A 31 -5.10 -22.43 -12.06
C THR A 31 -5.25 -21.57 -10.81
N GLN A 32 -6.05 -22.01 -9.84
CA GLN A 32 -6.17 -21.33 -8.54
C GLN A 32 -4.81 -21.29 -7.81
N HIS A 33 -4.02 -22.36 -7.91
CA HIS A 33 -2.70 -22.41 -7.30
C HIS A 33 -1.74 -21.40 -7.95
N ASP A 34 -1.75 -21.25 -9.27
CA ASP A 34 -0.91 -20.27 -9.97
C ASP A 34 -1.27 -18.84 -9.59
N LEU A 35 -2.57 -18.54 -9.50
CA LEU A 35 -3.04 -17.24 -9.05
C LEU A 35 -2.56 -16.95 -7.62
N PHE A 36 -2.69 -17.92 -6.73
CA PHE A 36 -2.28 -17.79 -5.34
C PHE A 36 -0.78 -17.56 -5.21
N SER A 37 0.03 -18.34 -5.92
CA SER A 37 1.49 -18.19 -5.97
C SER A 37 1.90 -16.81 -6.49
N LYS A 38 1.27 -16.30 -7.55
CA LYS A 38 1.51 -14.95 -8.07
C LYS A 38 1.13 -13.86 -7.08
N ILE A 39 0.04 -14.02 -6.33
CA ILE A 39 -0.35 -13.07 -5.29
C ILE A 39 0.70 -13.04 -4.17
N ILE A 40 1.19 -14.20 -3.73
CA ILE A 40 2.26 -14.26 -2.72
C ILE A 40 3.53 -13.57 -3.21
N GLU A 41 3.95 -13.83 -4.45
CA GLU A 41 5.12 -13.16 -5.04
C GLU A 41 4.92 -11.64 -5.16
N PHE A 42 3.74 -11.22 -5.61
CA PHE A 42 3.39 -9.80 -5.70
C PHE A 42 3.46 -9.13 -4.33
N THR A 43 2.84 -9.73 -3.31
CA THR A 43 2.87 -9.24 -1.92
C THR A 43 4.29 -9.23 -1.36
N ARG A 44 5.11 -10.25 -1.66
CA ARG A 44 6.54 -10.28 -1.28
C ARG A 44 7.31 -9.15 -1.93
N SER A 45 7.07 -8.87 -3.22
CA SER A 45 7.75 -7.79 -3.95
C SER A 45 7.33 -6.39 -3.49
N ARG A 46 6.09 -6.23 -3.01
CA ARG A 46 5.53 -4.97 -2.49
C ARG A 46 5.36 -4.99 -0.97
N LYS A 47 6.28 -5.67 -0.29
CA LYS A 47 6.23 -5.90 1.16
C LYS A 47 5.90 -4.62 1.93
N GLU A 48 6.66 -3.55 1.73
CA GLU A 48 6.47 -2.30 2.47
C GLU A 48 5.06 -1.69 2.34
N ASN A 49 4.47 -1.76 1.15
CA ASN A 49 3.13 -1.20 0.92
C ASN A 49 2.05 -2.10 1.53
N PHE A 50 2.17 -3.42 1.35
CA PHE A 50 1.20 -4.37 1.90
C PHE A 50 1.19 -4.37 3.43
N PHE A 51 2.37 -4.30 4.06
CA PHE A 51 2.45 -4.17 5.53
C PHE A 51 2.01 -2.79 6.02
N GLY A 52 2.22 -1.72 5.22
CA GLY A 52 1.74 -0.37 5.51
C GLY A 52 0.22 -0.22 5.46
N ASP A 53 -0.48 -1.00 4.62
CA ASP A 53 -1.94 -1.02 4.57
C ASP A 53 -2.56 -1.80 5.75
N ILE A 54 -1.86 -2.82 6.25
CA ILE A 54 -2.32 -3.67 7.38
C ILE A 54 -2.02 -3.03 8.74
N SER A 55 -0.94 -2.28 8.80
CA SER A 55 -0.52 -1.58 10.01
C SER A 55 -0.11 -0.18 9.61
N SER A 56 -0.75 0.83 10.21
CA SER A 56 -0.26 2.21 10.22
C SER A 56 1.12 2.24 10.86
N LEU A 57 2.12 1.77 10.14
CA LEU A 57 3.49 1.70 10.60
C LEU A 57 3.99 3.14 10.56
N PRO A 58 4.51 3.66 11.69
CA PRO A 58 5.20 4.93 11.67
C PRO A 58 6.28 4.87 10.59
N LEU A 59 6.49 5.99 9.89
CA LEU A 59 7.56 6.11 8.90
C LEU A 59 8.86 5.55 9.50
N SER A 60 9.55 4.69 8.75
CA SER A 60 10.83 4.18 9.22
C SER A 60 11.79 5.34 9.50
N GLU A 61 12.66 5.20 10.49
CA GLU A 61 13.62 6.27 10.86
C GLU A 61 14.43 6.75 9.65
N ASN A 62 14.75 5.85 8.73
CA ASN A 62 15.43 6.18 7.47
C ASN A 62 14.61 7.10 6.55
N LYS A 63 13.29 6.87 6.44
CA LYS A 63 12.39 7.77 5.68
C LYS A 63 12.26 9.11 6.37
N ILE A 64 12.15 9.14 7.71
CA ILE A 64 12.12 10.38 8.49
C ILE A 64 13.42 11.18 8.27
N LYS A 65 14.57 10.52 8.34
CA LYS A 65 15.88 11.15 8.14
C LYS A 65 16.04 11.70 6.72
N ARG A 66 15.57 10.96 5.71
CA ARG A 66 15.54 11.44 4.31
C ARG A 66 14.65 12.67 4.16
N ILE A 67 13.45 12.68 4.73
CA ILE A 67 12.54 13.84 4.69
C ILE A 67 13.18 15.04 5.37
N LYS A 68 13.79 14.85 6.56
CA LYS A 68 14.52 15.90 7.27
C LYS A 68 15.70 16.44 6.46
N SER A 69 16.42 15.58 5.72
CA SER A 69 17.53 16.03 4.86
C SER A 69 17.09 16.85 3.64
N LEU A 70 15.81 16.81 3.26
CA LEU A 70 15.26 17.64 2.18
C LEU A 70 14.85 19.04 2.66
N GLN A 71 14.77 19.25 3.98
CA GLN A 71 14.48 20.56 4.54
C GLN A 71 15.70 21.45 4.35
N CYS A 72 15.51 22.60 3.71
CA CYS A 72 16.50 23.66 3.67
C CYS A 72 16.08 24.71 4.71
N ASP A 73 17.03 25.16 5.51
CA ASP A 73 16.81 26.34 6.36
C ASP A 73 16.76 27.57 5.45
N TRP A 74 15.66 28.31 5.51
CA TRP A 74 15.44 29.51 4.69
C TRP A 74 15.66 30.79 5.51
N GLU A 75 16.17 30.67 6.75
CA GLU A 75 16.37 31.77 7.70
C GLU A 75 15.08 32.54 8.07
N VAL A 76 13.92 32.02 7.64
CA VAL A 76 12.61 32.58 7.94
C VAL A 76 11.97 31.78 9.08
N ILE A 77 11.76 32.43 10.22
CA ILE A 77 11.06 31.83 11.35
C ILE A 77 9.56 31.90 11.10
N THR A 78 8.95 30.80 10.67
CA THR A 78 7.50 30.68 10.56
C THR A 78 6.90 30.22 11.88
N LYS A 79 5.89 30.94 12.39
CA LYS A 79 5.04 30.46 13.49
C LYS A 79 3.81 29.78 12.94
N GLU A 80 3.19 28.91 13.74
CA GLU A 80 1.95 28.20 13.40
C GLU A 80 0.86 29.14 12.88
N LYS A 81 0.68 30.30 13.53
CA LYS A 81 -0.27 31.34 13.11
C LYS A 81 -0.04 31.88 11.70
N ASP A 82 1.23 31.98 11.28
CA ASP A 82 1.60 32.49 9.95
C ASP A 82 1.29 31.44 8.88
N ILE A 83 1.54 30.16 9.21
CA ILE A 83 1.24 29.00 8.37
C ILE A 83 -0.28 28.90 8.17
N ASP A 84 -1.05 28.96 9.26
CA ASP A 84 -2.49 28.85 9.20
C ASP A 84 -3.13 29.98 8.41
N THR A 85 -2.68 31.22 8.64
CA THR A 85 -3.14 32.39 7.89
C THR A 85 -2.86 32.25 6.39
N THR A 86 -1.71 31.70 6.01
CA THR A 86 -1.29 31.56 4.62
C THR A 86 -2.00 30.40 3.91
N LEU A 87 -2.16 29.26 4.58
CA LEU A 87 -2.70 28.04 3.97
C LEU A 87 -4.23 27.95 4.06
N TYR A 88 -4.81 28.41 5.17
CA TYR A 88 -6.24 28.28 5.45
C TYR A 88 -6.99 29.62 5.45
N GLY A 89 -6.27 30.74 5.41
CA GLY A 89 -6.84 32.08 5.55
C GLY A 89 -7.11 32.45 7.02
N VAL A 90 -7.40 33.73 7.26
CA VAL A 90 -7.86 34.16 8.59
C VAL A 90 -9.25 33.57 8.80
N GLY A 91 -9.40 32.69 9.80
CA GLY A 91 -10.70 32.13 10.17
C GLY A 91 -11.75 33.22 10.24
N LYS A 92 -12.83 33.06 9.48
CA LYS A 92 -14.05 33.86 9.61
C LYS A 92 -14.71 33.59 10.96
#